data_AF-A0A9X3XSU2-F1
#
_entry.id   AF-A0A9X3XSU2-F1
#
_cell.length_a   1.000
_cell.length_b   1.000
_cell.length_c   1.000
_cell.angle_alpha   90.00
_cell.angle_beta   90.00
_cell.angle_gamma   90.00
#
_symmetry.space_group_name_H-M   'P 1'
#
loop_
_entity.id
_entity.type
_entity.pdbx_description
1 polymer ?
#
loop_
_entity_poly.entity_id
_entity_poly.type
_entity_poly.pdbx_seq_one_letter_code
_entity_poly.pdbx_strand_id
1 'polypeptide(L)'
;IELDQGGDAKWLVKSLNETEIEVLKNSLKDDIHEFSKVPCLTDENFVGNASGVAMKYKLLGFEQLGKTKERYFKQGLRQRLRLMSNIENIRAKNINPSGIDITMKRSLPVDDELAAKIAQETEGFISWETRLKRFDEEIDIDEERKRLDEENKKKIDEQQKMFGSYDFKNIEKEGEEE
;
A
#
# COMPACT_ATOMS: atom_id res chain seq x y z
N ILE A 1 -67.48 -24.48 -1.30
CA ILE A 1 -67.11 -25.65 -2.12
C ILE A 1 -67.14 -26.82 -1.17
N GLU A 2 -68.16 -27.66 -1.29
CA GLU A 2 -68.20 -28.92 -0.54
C GLU A 2 -67.28 -29.90 -1.26
N LEU A 3 -66.30 -30.45 -0.55
CA LEU A 3 -65.36 -31.42 -1.09
C LEU A 3 -65.89 -32.82 -0.81
N ASP A 4 -65.83 -33.70 -1.81
CA ASP A 4 -66.18 -35.11 -1.66
C ASP A 4 -65.27 -35.82 -0.64
N GLN A 5 -65.67 -36.99 -0.14
CA GLN A 5 -64.84 -37.78 0.78
C GLN A 5 -63.50 -38.15 0.12
N GLY A 6 -62.43 -37.49 0.55
CA GLY A 6 -61.06 -37.61 0.00
C GLY A 6 -60.62 -36.43 -0.87
N GLY A 7 -61.46 -35.43 -1.08
CA GLY A 7 -61.12 -34.21 -1.80
C GLY A 7 -60.28 -33.25 -0.95
N ASP A 8 -59.17 -32.77 -1.52
CA ASP A 8 -58.29 -31.80 -0.90
C ASP A 8 -58.31 -30.50 -1.72
N ALA A 9 -58.55 -29.37 -1.07
CA ALA A 9 -58.48 -28.06 -1.70
C ALA A 9 -57.37 -27.24 -1.05
N LYS A 10 -56.31 -27.01 -1.83
CA LYS A 10 -55.18 -26.18 -1.44
C LYS A 10 -55.12 -24.94 -2.31
N TRP A 11 -54.75 -23.81 -1.69
CA TRP A 11 -54.40 -22.61 -2.42
C TRP A 11 -53.07 -22.80 -3.13
N LEU A 12 -52.96 -22.34 -4.37
CA LEU A 12 -51.69 -22.31 -5.09
C LEU A 12 -50.84 -21.19 -4.50
N VAL A 13 -50.06 -21.52 -3.48
CA VAL A 13 -49.13 -20.59 -2.82
C VAL A 13 -47.76 -20.79 -3.47
N LYS A 14 -47.12 -19.69 -3.88
CA LYS A 14 -45.74 -19.72 -4.36
C LYS A 14 -44.82 -20.02 -3.17
N SER A 15 -44.52 -21.29 -2.92
CA SER A 15 -43.53 -21.71 -1.94
C SER A 15 -42.13 -21.38 -2.48
N LEU A 16 -41.60 -20.23 -2.10
CA LEU A 16 -40.20 -19.92 -2.35
C LEU A 16 -39.36 -20.66 -1.32
N ASN A 17 -38.45 -21.52 -1.78
CA ASN A 17 -37.46 -22.09 -0.89
C ASN A 17 -36.39 -21.02 -0.61
N GLU A 18 -36.49 -20.34 0.53
CA GLU A 18 -35.59 -19.25 0.92
C GLU A 18 -34.11 -19.68 0.86
N THR A 19 -33.84 -20.95 1.17
CA THR A 19 -32.48 -21.52 1.13
C THR A 19 -31.91 -21.59 -0.30
N GLU A 20 -32.72 -21.98 -1.29
CA GLU A 20 -32.30 -22.02 -2.70
C GLU A 20 -32.06 -20.61 -3.25
N ILE A 21 -32.87 -19.64 -2.83
CA ILE A 21 -32.71 -18.24 -3.21
C ILE A 21 -31.41 -17.67 -2.63
N GLU A 22 -31.08 -18.02 -1.39
CA GLU A 22 -29.84 -17.58 -0.76
C GLU A 22 -28.60 -18.16 -1.45
N VAL A 23 -28.63 -19.46 -1.80
CA VAL A 23 -27.56 -20.09 -2.59
C VAL A 23 -27.40 -19.41 -3.96
N LEU A 24 -28.51 -19.16 -4.67
CA LEU A 24 -28.48 -18.46 -5.95
C LEU A 24 -27.92 -17.04 -5.81
N LYS A 25 -28.32 -16.32 -4.76
CA LYS A 25 -27.83 -14.96 -4.48
C LYS A 25 -26.32 -14.93 -4.24
N ASN A 26 -25.80 -15.90 -3.49
CA ASN A 26 -24.36 -16.02 -3.24
C ASN A 26 -23.60 -16.37 -4.52
N SER A 27 -24.09 -17.32 -5.32
CA SER A 27 -23.51 -17.64 -6.63
C SER A 27 -23.45 -16.43 -7.55
N LEU A 28 -24.53 -15.66 -7.66
CA LEU A 28 -24.56 -14.44 -8.48
C LEU A 28 -23.60 -13.38 -7.96
N LYS A 29 -23.48 -13.23 -6.64
CA LYS A 29 -22.52 -12.30 -6.03
C LYS A 29 -21.10 -12.70 -6.41
N ASP A 30 -20.76 -13.98 -6.31
CA ASP A 30 -19.42 -14.49 -6.62
C ASP A 30 -19.11 -14.34 -8.12
N ASP A 31 -20.05 -14.71 -8.99
CA ASP A 31 -19.94 -14.53 -10.45
C ASP A 31 -19.69 -13.06 -10.83
N ILE A 32 -20.40 -12.12 -10.22
CA ILE A 32 -20.20 -10.68 -10.46
C ILE A 32 -18.77 -10.28 -10.10
N HIS A 33 -18.24 -10.72 -8.96
CA HIS A 33 -16.88 -10.39 -8.53
C HIS A 33 -15.81 -11.05 -9.41
N GLU A 34 -16.03 -12.28 -9.86
CA GLU A 34 -15.15 -12.99 -10.78
C GLU A 34 -15.09 -12.30 -12.15
N PHE A 35 -16.24 -12.02 -12.76
CA PHE A 35 -16.31 -11.39 -14.09
C PHE A 35 -15.87 -9.93 -14.08
N SER A 36 -16.23 -9.17 -13.04
CA SER A 36 -15.80 -7.77 -12.91
C SER A 36 -14.32 -7.64 -12.51
N LYS A 37 -13.71 -8.72 -12.01
CA LYS A 37 -12.36 -8.75 -11.42
C LYS A 37 -12.22 -7.74 -10.27
N VAL A 38 -13.32 -7.47 -9.57
CA VAL A 38 -13.35 -6.60 -8.39
C VAL A 38 -13.43 -7.50 -7.16
N PRO A 39 -12.49 -7.41 -6.21
CA PRO A 39 -12.50 -8.24 -5.01
C PRO A 39 -13.74 -7.93 -4.15
N CYS A 40 -14.31 -8.97 -3.55
CA CYS A 40 -15.36 -8.84 -2.55
C CYS A 40 -14.74 -8.47 -1.19
N LEU A 41 -15.00 -7.26 -0.70
CA LEU A 41 -14.47 -6.80 0.61
C LEU A 41 -15.16 -7.46 1.82
N THR A 42 -16.32 -8.09 1.58
CA THR A 42 -17.11 -8.78 2.62
C THR A 42 -16.89 -10.28 2.66
N ASP A 43 -15.98 -10.80 1.82
CA ASP A 43 -15.61 -12.21 1.84
C ASP A 43 -14.83 -12.51 3.13
N GLU A 44 -15.29 -13.49 3.90
CA GLU A 44 -14.64 -13.91 5.14
C GLU A 44 -13.19 -14.37 4.89
N ASN A 45 -12.92 -14.92 3.70
CA ASN A 45 -11.56 -15.29 3.30
C ASN A 45 -10.65 -14.08 3.04
N PHE A 46 -11.21 -12.87 2.91
CA PHE A 46 -10.44 -11.63 2.78
C PHE A 46 -9.97 -11.11 4.15
N VAL A 47 -10.72 -11.37 5.21
CA VAL A 47 -10.47 -10.84 6.57
C VAL A 47 -9.58 -11.78 7.40
N GLY A 48 -9.57 -13.08 7.13
CA GLY A 48 -8.78 -14.04 7.91
C GLY A 48 -7.30 -14.06 7.53
N ASN A 49 -6.41 -13.55 8.39
CA ASN A 49 -4.94 -13.76 8.43
C ASN A 49 -4.23 -13.98 7.08
N ALA A 50 -4.68 -13.30 6.02
CA ALA A 50 -4.11 -13.47 4.70
C ALA A 50 -2.76 -12.77 4.69
N SER A 51 -1.70 -13.54 4.46
CA SER A 51 -0.36 -12.96 4.27
C SER A 51 -0.41 -11.88 3.18
N GLY A 52 0.42 -10.83 3.27
CA GLY A 52 0.44 -9.76 2.28
C GLY A 52 0.64 -10.25 0.83
N VAL A 53 1.21 -11.45 0.65
CA VAL A 53 1.31 -12.15 -0.64
C VAL A 53 -0.03 -12.69 -1.12
N ALA A 54 -0.82 -13.33 -0.25
CA ALA A 54 -2.15 -13.83 -0.60
C ALA A 54 -3.10 -12.69 -0.98
N MET A 55 -3.03 -11.56 -0.27
CA MET A 55 -3.78 -10.34 -0.61
C MET A 55 -3.43 -9.84 -2.02
N LYS A 56 -2.14 -9.81 -2.38
CA LYS A 56 -1.68 -9.40 -3.72
C LYS A 56 -2.22 -10.29 -4.84
N TYR A 57 -2.30 -11.60 -4.63
CA TYR A 57 -2.89 -12.51 -5.62
C TYR A 57 -4.39 -12.27 -5.81
N LYS A 58 -5.14 -12.02 -4.72
CA LYS A 58 -6.57 -11.66 -4.82
C LYS A 58 -6.79 -10.35 -5.58
N LEU A 59 -5.91 -9.37 -5.40
CA LEU A 59 -5.99 -8.07 -6.05
C LEU A 59 -5.42 -8.04 -7.48
N LEU A 60 -4.81 -9.13 -7.96
CA LEU A 60 -4.08 -9.16 -9.23
C LEU A 60 -4.97 -8.78 -10.41
N GLY A 61 -6.19 -9.34 -10.50
CA GLY A 61 -7.12 -9.05 -11.57
C GLY A 61 -7.57 -7.58 -11.57
N PHE A 62 -7.85 -7.04 -10.39
CA PHE A 62 -8.20 -5.63 -10.20
C PHE A 62 -7.04 -4.71 -10.61
N GLU A 63 -5.81 -5.04 -10.22
CA GLU A 63 -4.63 -4.24 -10.54
C GLU A 63 -4.31 -4.23 -12.04
N GLN A 64 -4.57 -5.33 -12.76
CA GLN A 64 -4.45 -5.37 -14.21
C GLN A 64 -5.46 -4.43 -14.90
N LEU A 65 -6.70 -4.39 -14.41
CA LEU A 65 -7.70 -3.43 -14.89
C LEU A 65 -7.29 -2.00 -14.58
N GLY A 66 -6.80 -1.74 -13.36
CA GLY A 66 -6.26 -0.46 -12.93
C GLY A 66 -5.13 0.01 -13.86
N LYS A 67 -4.15 -0.85 -14.14
CA LYS A 67 -3.02 -0.57 -15.05
C LYS A 67 -3.49 -0.24 -16.46
N THR A 68 -4.50 -0.94 -16.96
CA THR A 68 -5.08 -0.67 -18.27
C THR A 68 -5.70 0.72 -18.32
N LYS A 69 -6.48 1.09 -17.29
CA LYS A 69 -7.06 2.43 -17.17
C LYS A 69 -5.99 3.51 -17.03
N GLU A 70 -4.99 3.27 -16.20
CA GLU A 70 -3.85 4.17 -16.01
C GLU A 70 -3.11 4.46 -17.32
N ARG A 71 -2.92 3.43 -18.16
CA ARG A 71 -2.32 3.59 -19.49
C ARG A 71 -3.14 4.56 -20.37
N TYR A 72 -4.46 4.43 -20.38
CA TYR A 72 -5.33 5.36 -21.13
C TYR A 72 -5.26 6.78 -20.55
N PHE A 73 -5.26 6.94 -19.23
CA PHE A 73 -5.09 8.25 -18.61
C PHE A 73 -3.73 8.88 -18.94
N LYS A 74 -2.64 8.12 -18.87
CA LYS A 74 -1.30 8.60 -19.26
C LYS A 74 -1.24 9.01 -20.73
N GLN A 75 -1.89 8.26 -21.62
CA GLN A 75 -2.01 8.64 -23.03
C GLN A 75 -2.74 9.98 -23.20
N GLY A 76 -3.88 10.15 -22.53
CA GLY A 76 -4.65 11.40 -22.55
C GLY A 76 -3.88 12.59 -21.98
N LEU A 77 -3.20 12.40 -20.83
CA LEU A 77 -2.38 13.43 -20.20
C LEU A 77 -1.19 13.83 -21.08
N ARG A 78 -0.50 12.87 -21.72
CA ARG A 78 0.57 13.19 -22.69
C ARG A 78 0.05 14.02 -23.86
N GLN A 79 -1.14 13.69 -24.38
CA GLN A 79 -1.75 14.48 -25.43
C GLN A 79 -2.07 15.91 -24.95
N ARG A 80 -2.61 16.05 -23.74
CA ARG A 80 -2.89 17.35 -23.12
C ARG A 80 -1.61 18.17 -22.91
N LEU A 81 -0.53 17.55 -22.46
CA LEU A 81 0.78 18.21 -22.30
C LEU A 81 1.34 18.70 -23.65
N ARG A 82 1.18 17.93 -24.74
CA ARG A 82 1.55 18.39 -26.08
C ARG A 82 0.77 19.62 -26.50
N LEU A 83 -0.54 19.65 -26.26
CA LEU A 83 -1.37 20.82 -26.57
C LEU A 83 -0.97 22.04 -25.74
N MET A 84 -0.70 21.86 -24.45
CA MET A 84 -0.20 22.93 -23.57
C MET A 84 1.15 23.46 -24.03
N SER A 85 2.09 22.58 -24.39
CA SER A 85 3.39 22.96 -24.96
C SER A 85 3.22 23.77 -26.24
N ASN A 86 2.30 23.40 -27.12
CA ASN A 86 2.01 24.18 -28.33
C ASN A 86 1.50 25.60 -28.02
N ILE A 87 0.64 25.76 -27.01
CA ILE A 87 0.14 27.07 -26.58
C ILE A 87 1.27 27.92 -25.97
N GLU A 88 2.12 27.34 -25.14
CA GLU A 88 3.24 28.05 -24.52
C GLU A 88 4.34 28.40 -25.54
N ASN A 89 4.53 27.59 -26.58
CA ASN A 89 5.41 27.92 -27.70
C ASN A 89 4.97 29.21 -28.41
N ILE A 90 3.66 29.47 -28.54
CA ILE A 90 3.15 30.74 -29.08
C ILE A 90 3.56 31.93 -28.19
N ARG A 91 3.70 31.69 -26.88
CA ARG A 91 4.15 32.68 -25.88
C ARG A 91 5.68 32.75 -25.74
N ALA A 92 6.42 32.21 -26.70
CA ALA A 92 7.88 32.11 -26.70
C ALA A 92 8.48 31.32 -25.52
N LYS A 93 7.70 30.44 -24.87
CA LYS A 93 8.18 29.50 -23.85
C LYS A 93 8.23 28.09 -24.43
N ASN A 94 9.43 27.60 -24.70
CA ASN A 94 9.62 26.25 -25.22
C ASN A 94 9.67 25.22 -24.07
N ILE A 95 8.57 24.50 -23.89
CA ILE A 95 8.48 23.40 -22.93
C ILE A 95 8.51 22.10 -23.73
N ASN A 96 9.49 21.23 -23.46
CA ASN A 96 9.54 19.90 -24.05
C ASN A 96 8.58 18.95 -23.29
N PRO A 97 7.44 18.54 -23.86
CA PRO A 97 6.48 17.68 -23.17
C PRO A 97 7.01 16.26 -22.93
N SER A 98 8.04 15.83 -23.66
CA SER A 98 8.65 14.50 -23.51
C SER A 98 9.55 14.39 -22.27
N GLY A 99 9.96 15.52 -21.68
CA GLY A 99 10.75 15.55 -20.45
C GLY A 99 9.92 15.49 -19.18
N ILE A 100 8.59 15.40 -19.29
CA ILE A 100 7.68 15.38 -18.14
C ILE A 100 7.25 13.94 -17.87
N ASP A 101 7.69 13.41 -16.72
CA ASP A 101 7.24 12.11 -16.23
C ASP A 101 5.89 12.21 -15.51
N ILE A 102 5.01 11.25 -15.80
CA ILE A 102 3.68 11.16 -15.21
C ILE A 102 3.65 9.94 -14.32
N THR A 103 3.57 10.16 -13.01
CA THR A 103 3.43 9.10 -12.00
C THR A 103 2.01 9.08 -11.45
N MET A 104 1.46 7.89 -11.25
CA MET A 104 0.17 7.67 -10.61
C MET A 104 0.36 6.64 -9.51
N LYS A 105 0.07 7.02 -8.27
CA LYS A 105 0.25 6.15 -7.11
C LYS A 105 -0.99 5.30 -6.88
N ARG A 106 -0.77 4.07 -6.40
CA ARG A 106 -1.82 3.14 -5.98
C ARG A 106 -1.97 3.18 -4.48
N SER A 107 -3.20 3.28 -3.99
CA SER A 107 -3.52 3.20 -2.56
C SER A 107 -3.83 1.76 -2.14
N LEU A 108 -2.90 0.84 -2.40
CA LEU A 108 -3.05 -0.57 -1.99
C LEU A 108 -2.62 -0.73 -0.52
N PRO A 109 -3.22 -1.67 0.22
CA PRO A 109 -2.72 -2.03 1.54
C PRO A 109 -1.26 -2.49 1.45
N VAL A 110 -0.37 -1.86 2.21
CA VAL A 110 1.04 -2.21 2.29
C VAL A 110 1.29 -2.91 3.63
N ASP A 111 2.20 -3.88 3.63
CA ASP A 111 2.70 -4.54 4.82
C ASP A 111 3.98 -3.85 5.26
N ASP A 112 3.85 -2.87 6.14
CA ASP A 112 4.96 -2.03 6.60
C ASP A 112 5.97 -2.84 7.43
N GLU A 113 5.53 -3.89 8.13
CA GLU A 113 6.41 -4.77 8.87
C GLU A 113 7.34 -5.56 7.94
N LEU A 114 6.78 -6.09 6.86
CA LEU A 114 7.57 -6.78 5.84
C LEU A 114 8.51 -5.80 5.13
N ALA A 115 8.08 -4.57 4.86
CA ALA A 115 8.93 -3.53 4.29
C ALA A 115 10.11 -3.18 5.21
N ALA A 116 9.86 -3.02 6.52
CA ALA A 116 10.90 -2.76 7.52
C ALA A 116 11.89 -3.92 7.64
N LYS A 117 11.42 -5.17 7.65
CA LYS A 117 12.29 -6.37 7.66
C LYS A 117 13.19 -6.42 6.42
N ILE A 118 12.64 -6.18 5.23
CA ILE A 118 13.44 -6.11 4.00
C ILE A 118 14.48 -4.99 4.09
N ALA A 119 14.13 -3.83 4.64
CA ALA A 119 15.07 -2.72 4.80
C ALA A 119 16.24 -3.06 5.73
N GLN A 120 16.00 -3.84 6.79
CA GLN A 120 17.04 -4.33 7.70
C GLN A 120 17.89 -5.43 7.05
N GLU A 121 17.27 -6.42 6.41
CA GLU A 121 17.97 -7.55 5.78
C GLU A 121 18.85 -7.13 4.58
N THR A 122 18.48 -6.04 3.91
CA THR A 122 19.24 -5.50 2.76
C THR A 122 20.34 -4.50 3.15
N GLU A 123 20.53 -4.27 4.45
CA GLU A 123 21.64 -3.47 4.96
C GLU A 123 22.98 -4.08 4.55
N GLY A 124 23.88 -3.24 4.03
CA GLY A 124 25.20 -3.66 3.52
C GLY A 124 25.20 -4.18 2.08
N PHE A 125 24.07 -4.64 1.54
CA PHE A 125 23.94 -5.04 0.12
C PHE A 125 23.44 -3.90 -0.77
N ILE A 126 22.55 -3.05 -0.24
CA ILE A 126 21.91 -1.95 -0.95
C ILE A 126 22.22 -0.63 -0.25
N SER A 127 22.47 0.43 -1.03
CA SER A 127 22.70 1.77 -0.47
C SER A 127 21.49 2.25 0.34
N TRP A 128 21.76 3.03 1.39
CA TRP A 128 20.72 3.58 2.26
C TRP A 128 19.65 4.36 1.48
N GLU A 129 20.07 5.18 0.51
CA GLU A 129 19.17 5.99 -0.32
C GLU A 129 18.18 5.12 -1.12
N THR A 130 18.66 3.99 -1.65
CA THR A 130 17.81 3.06 -2.41
C THR A 130 16.84 2.31 -1.50
N ARG A 131 17.25 1.98 -0.27
CA ARG A 131 16.38 1.37 0.75
C ARG A 131 15.28 2.33 1.17
N LEU A 132 15.63 3.58 1.47
CA LEU A 132 14.68 4.61 1.88
C LEU A 132 13.64 4.86 0.79
N LYS A 133 14.08 5.02 -0.47
CA LYS A 133 13.17 5.21 -1.61
C LYS A 133 12.22 4.04 -1.84
N ARG A 134 12.63 2.81 -1.49
CA ARG A 134 11.77 1.62 -1.57
C ARG A 134 10.79 1.53 -0.40
N PHE A 135 11.17 2.08 0.76
CA PHE A 135 10.32 2.15 1.95
C PHE A 135 9.25 3.23 1.77
N ASP A 136 9.65 4.43 1.39
CA ASP A 136 8.75 5.53 1.05
C ASP A 136 9.35 6.39 -0.08
N GLU A 137 8.59 6.54 -1.16
CA GLU A 137 9.00 7.34 -2.33
C GLU A 137 8.82 8.86 -2.10
N GLU A 138 8.07 9.29 -1.07
CA GLU A 138 7.79 10.71 -0.78
C GLU A 138 8.86 11.40 0.07
N ILE A 139 9.69 10.62 0.75
CA ILE A 139 10.74 11.17 1.62
C ILE A 139 11.84 11.78 0.75
N ASP A 140 12.16 13.05 1.01
CA ASP A 140 13.33 13.71 0.44
C ASP A 140 14.60 13.13 1.06
N ILE A 141 15.39 12.44 0.22
CA ILE A 141 16.62 11.74 0.61
C ILE A 141 17.64 12.71 1.19
N ASP A 142 17.78 13.90 0.61
CA ASP A 142 18.79 14.88 1.01
C ASP A 142 18.44 15.53 2.34
N GLU A 143 17.14 15.78 2.57
CA GLU A 143 16.64 16.30 3.83
C GLU A 143 16.77 15.26 4.95
N GLU A 144 16.37 14.02 4.68
CA GLU A 144 16.40 12.95 5.68
C GLU A 144 17.83 12.61 6.10
N ARG A 145 18.77 12.67 5.15
CA ARG A 145 20.20 12.50 5.45
C ARG A 145 20.72 13.58 6.38
N LYS A 146 20.32 14.84 6.20
CA LYS A 146 20.70 15.94 7.11
C LYS A 146 20.15 15.73 8.51
N ARG A 147 18.88 15.31 8.64
CA ARG A 147 18.28 14.99 9.95
C ARG A 147 19.03 13.87 10.66
N LEU A 148 19.37 12.81 9.93
CA LEU A 148 20.15 11.69 10.47
C LEU A 148 21.54 12.14 10.96
N ASP A 149 22.24 12.97 10.19
CA ASP A 149 23.55 13.51 10.58
C ASP A 149 23.47 14.40 11.83
N GLU A 150 22.40 15.20 11.96
CA GLU A 150 22.15 16.01 13.16
C GLU A 150 21.85 15.14 14.39
N GLU A 151 21.06 14.08 14.25
CA GLU A 151 20.82 13.12 15.32
C GLU A 151 22.08 12.38 15.73
N ASN A 152 22.92 11.97 14.77
CA ASN A 152 24.19 11.30 15.04
C ASN A 152 25.16 12.23 15.79
N LYS A 153 25.24 13.51 15.40
CA LYS A 153 26.04 14.51 16.13
C LYS A 153 25.54 14.68 17.57
N LYS A 154 24.23 14.84 17.77
CA LYS A 154 23.63 14.93 19.11
C LYS A 154 23.94 13.69 19.97
N LYS A 155 23.82 12.49 19.41
CA LYS A 155 24.17 11.23 20.09
C LYS A 155 25.65 11.18 20.47
N ILE A 156 26.55 11.62 19.60
CA ILE A 156 28.00 11.69 19.90
C ILE A 156 28.25 12.69 21.03
N ASP A 157 27.64 13.88 20.98
CA ASP A 157 27.80 14.90 22.02
C ASP A 157 27.27 14.43 23.39
N GLU A 158 26.12 13.73 23.40
CA GLU A 158 25.56 13.08 24.59
C GLU A 158 26.49 11.98 25.11
N GLN A 159 27.02 11.12 24.23
CA GLN A 159 27.99 10.09 24.61
C GLN A 159 29.28 10.68 25.17
N GLN A 160 29.78 11.78 24.60
CA GLN A 160 30.98 12.47 25.10
C GLN A 160 30.74 13.10 26.48
N LYS A 161 29.55 13.66 26.73
CA LYS A 161 29.17 14.17 28.06
C LYS A 161 29.04 13.04 29.09
N MET A 162 28.49 11.89 28.70
CA MET A 162 28.38 10.72 29.56
C MET A 162 29.74 10.05 29.82
N PHE A 163 30.62 9.97 28.82
CA PHE A 163 31.96 9.40 28.96
C PHE A 163 32.91 10.36 29.73
N GLY A 164 32.80 11.67 29.49
CA GLY A 164 33.52 12.69 30.26
C GLY A 164 33.08 12.83 31.73
N SER A 165 31.96 12.20 32.11
CA SER A 165 31.54 12.03 33.51
C SER A 165 32.25 10.89 34.23
N TYR A 166 32.92 9.96 33.52
CA TYR A 166 33.77 8.95 34.13
C TYR A 166 35.18 9.52 34.30
N ASP A 167 35.33 10.45 35.25
CA ASP A 167 36.63 10.91 35.73
C ASP A 167 37.27 9.72 36.48
N PHE A 168 38.28 9.06 35.88
CA PHE A 168 39.10 8.00 36.48
C PHE A 168 39.87 8.43 37.76
N LYS A 169 39.58 9.62 38.30
CA LYS A 169 40.28 10.25 39.44
C LYS A 169 40.06 9.59 40.81
N ASN A 170 39.20 8.59 40.93
CA ASN A 170 38.92 7.94 42.21
C ASN A 170 39.62 6.59 42.43
N ILE A 171 40.52 6.14 41.54
CA ILE A 171 41.27 4.88 41.75
C ILE A 171 42.69 5.13 42.29
N GLU A 172 43.27 6.33 42.12
CA GLU A 172 44.62 6.63 42.64
C GLU A 172 44.64 7.13 44.09
N LYS A 173 43.49 7.31 44.76
CA LYS A 173 43.42 7.86 46.12
C LYS A 173 43.26 6.84 47.26
N GLU A 174 43.16 5.54 46.99
CA GLU A 174 43.13 4.51 48.05
C GLU A 174 44.47 3.77 48.24
N GLY A 175 45.56 4.20 47.58
CA GLY A 175 46.89 3.60 47.68
C GLY A 175 47.92 4.36 48.51
N GLU A 176 47.61 5.57 48.98
CA GLU A 176 48.52 6.43 49.75
C GLU A 176 47.77 7.15 50.88
N GLU A 177 47.17 6.41 51.81
CA GLU A 177 46.96 6.89 53.18
C GLU A 177 47.41 5.80 54.15
N GLU A 178 48.03 6.27 55.23
CA GLU A 178 48.91 5.63 56.21
C GLU A 178 48.33 4.44 57.01
#